data_AF-A0A4P7GGS3-F1
#
_entry.id   AF-A0A4P7GGS3-F1
#
_cell.length_a   1.000
_cell.length_b   1.000
_cell.length_c   1.000
_cell.angle_alpha   90.00
_cell.angle_beta   90.00
_cell.angle_gamma   90.00
#
_symmetry.space_group_name_H-M   'P 1'
#
loop_
_entity.id
_entity.type
_entity.pdbx_description
1 polymer ?
#
loop_
_entity_poly.entity_id
_entity_poly.type
_entity_poly.pdbx_seq_one_letter_code
_entity_poly.pdbx_strand_id
1 'polypeptide(L)'
;MKTMSASRGRSIETSLRLCSRAPRTMSWSATAVPRRVRTCFEQVFGIGAGVATPPRRRLPDSHVRQDGPMSHPLDLAHLVTAGQRLVRSVDALSGDDWSGPSLLPGWTRAHVVAHLALNGEALGGVLGGVVEGEPVPMYVSQESRDEDIAELAGAEHSEIRQRLLAATTTFLDAVQAVPEDAWSGRFERTTGGPTFPLDAVPLMRVREIEIHHVDLGTGYSPDDWPKPFAETVVDGMVKRLDPGAGFRVAPLDSTRTWEVGTVDDESIGVTGPVAALAWWLTGRDPGDQVSATRGELPEIGGW
;
A
#
# COMPACT_ATOMS: atom_id res chain seq x y z
N MET A 1 -4.18 -49.96 -52.46
CA MET A 1 -2.72 -50.00 -52.71
C MET A 1 -2.05 -49.04 -51.73
N LYS A 2 -1.35 -49.58 -50.70
CA LYS A 2 -0.36 -48.96 -49.76
C LYS A 2 -0.77 -47.69 -48.98
N THR A 3 -0.51 -47.46 -47.69
CA THR A 3 0.07 -48.20 -46.54
C THR A 3 -0.15 -47.34 -45.29
N MET A 4 -0.18 -47.98 -44.12
CA MET A 4 -0.29 -47.43 -42.77
C MET A 4 0.81 -46.42 -42.38
N SER A 5 0.48 -45.51 -41.44
CA SER A 5 1.21 -45.45 -40.16
C SER A 5 0.37 -44.74 -39.08
N ALA A 6 0.18 -45.44 -37.97
CA ALA A 6 -0.39 -44.94 -36.72
C ALA A 6 0.72 -44.88 -35.67
N SER A 7 0.69 -43.88 -34.77
CA SER A 7 1.39 -43.85 -33.46
C SER A 7 1.44 -42.38 -32.99
N ARG A 8 1.20 -41.98 -31.74
CA ARG A 8 0.90 -42.60 -30.44
C ARG A 8 0.52 -41.42 -29.53
N GLY A 9 -0.48 -41.59 -28.67
CA GLY A 9 -0.74 -40.67 -27.57
C GLY A 9 0.32 -40.79 -26.47
N ARG A 10 0.33 -39.80 -25.55
CA ARG A 10 0.57 -40.00 -24.11
C ARG A 10 0.28 -38.72 -23.32
N SER A 11 -0.68 -38.84 -22.41
CA SER A 11 -0.88 -38.04 -21.19
C SER A 11 0.10 -38.48 -20.11
N ILE A 12 0.66 -37.53 -19.32
CA ILE A 12 1.29 -37.67 -17.97
C ILE A 12 1.35 -36.21 -17.43
N GLU A 13 0.62 -35.69 -16.43
CA GLU A 13 0.40 -36.00 -15.00
C GLU A 13 1.67 -36.13 -14.12
N THR A 14 1.83 -35.19 -13.17
CA THR A 14 2.58 -35.30 -11.90
C THR A 14 4.10 -35.04 -11.90
N SER A 15 4.53 -34.00 -11.17
CA SER A 15 5.52 -34.19 -10.09
C SER A 15 5.47 -33.06 -9.04
N LEU A 16 4.85 -33.34 -7.91
CA LEU A 16 5.29 -32.86 -6.59
C LEU A 16 6.72 -33.37 -6.36
N ARG A 17 7.64 -32.50 -5.93
CA ARG A 17 8.88 -32.90 -5.28
C ARG A 17 9.15 -32.07 -4.03
N LEU A 18 8.87 -32.72 -2.91
CA LEU A 18 9.56 -32.54 -1.64
C LEU A 18 11.07 -32.80 -1.81
N CYS A 19 11.90 -31.92 -1.24
CA CYS A 19 13.27 -32.25 -0.85
C CYS A 19 13.64 -31.55 0.47
N SER A 20 13.55 -32.33 1.54
CA SER A 20 14.54 -32.54 2.61
C SER A 20 15.39 -31.38 3.19
N ARG A 21 15.17 -31.17 4.50
CA ARG A 21 16.04 -30.62 5.58
C ARG A 21 17.57 -30.68 5.39
N ALA A 22 18.25 -29.57 5.72
CA ALA A 22 19.21 -29.37 6.84
C ALA A 22 20.11 -28.11 6.60
N PRO A 23 20.82 -27.52 7.59
CA PRO A 23 20.56 -27.31 9.01
C PRO A 23 20.42 -25.81 9.38
N ARG A 24 19.96 -25.56 10.61
CA ARG A 24 19.80 -24.24 11.26
C ARG A 24 21.13 -23.49 11.41
N THR A 25 21.13 -22.20 11.03
CA THR A 25 22.02 -21.17 11.60
C THR A 25 21.23 -19.88 11.83
N MET A 26 21.10 -19.52 13.11
CA MET A 26 20.65 -18.24 13.70
C MET A 26 19.44 -17.54 13.06
N SER A 27 18.27 -17.85 13.64
CA SER A 27 17.08 -17.01 13.60
C SER A 27 17.36 -15.68 14.32
N TRP A 28 17.21 -14.58 13.59
CA TRP A 28 16.88 -13.29 14.19
C TRP A 28 15.35 -13.21 14.19
N SER A 29 14.73 -13.69 15.26
CA SER A 29 13.32 -13.37 15.51
C SER A 29 13.20 -11.85 15.68
N ALA A 30 12.33 -11.22 14.90
CA ALA A 30 11.91 -9.83 15.10
C ALA A 30 11.01 -9.69 16.34
N THR A 31 11.47 -10.21 17.48
CA THR A 31 10.82 -10.10 18.78
C THR A 31 11.80 -9.50 19.77
N ALA A 32 12.18 -8.25 19.54
CA ALA A 32 12.88 -7.46 20.54
C ALA A 32 12.54 -5.97 20.35
N VAL A 33 11.34 -5.59 20.78
CA VAL A 33 11.12 -4.20 21.23
C VAL A 33 12.04 -3.99 22.45
N PRO A 34 12.98 -3.04 22.43
CA PRO A 34 13.79 -2.77 23.61
C PRO A 34 12.88 -2.26 24.73
N ARG A 35 12.79 -3.06 25.80
CA ARG A 35 12.25 -2.65 27.10
C ARG A 35 13.01 -1.40 27.59
N ARG A 36 12.50 -0.20 27.34
CA ARG A 36 12.91 1.01 28.07
C ARG A 36 11.97 2.21 27.93
N VAL A 37 10.67 2.02 28.18
CA VAL A 37 9.84 3.15 28.65
C VAL A 37 8.89 2.66 29.73
N ARG A 38 9.35 2.72 30.98
CA ARG A 38 8.46 2.71 32.14
C ARG A 38 8.75 3.97 32.94
N THR A 39 7.71 4.80 33.02
CA THR A 39 7.43 5.79 34.08
C THR A 39 8.40 6.96 34.27
N CYS A 40 7.97 8.13 33.79
CA CYS A 40 7.85 9.33 34.62
C CYS A 40 6.58 10.06 34.22
N PHE A 41 5.47 9.69 34.86
CA PHE A 41 4.26 10.48 34.94
C PHE A 41 4.22 11.04 36.37
N GLU A 42 3.85 12.32 36.49
CA GLU A 42 3.61 13.12 37.69
C GLU A 42 4.74 14.00 38.27
N GLN A 43 4.31 15.22 38.61
CA GLN A 43 4.98 16.38 39.24
C GLN A 43 5.50 17.42 38.22
N VAL A 44 4.99 18.66 38.14
CA VAL A 44 4.52 19.58 39.21
C VAL A 44 3.54 20.61 38.63
N PHE A 45 2.37 20.78 39.27
CA PHE A 45 1.61 22.03 39.19
C PHE A 45 2.31 23.09 40.04
N GLY A 46 2.67 24.24 39.45
CA GLY A 46 3.26 25.38 40.16
C GLY A 46 2.91 26.69 39.46
N ILE A 47 2.01 27.44 40.09
CA ILE A 47 1.54 28.77 39.69
C ILE A 47 2.66 29.80 39.96
N GLY A 48 2.95 30.69 39.00
CA GLY A 48 3.89 31.81 39.17
C GLY A 48 3.76 32.86 38.09
N ALA A 49 3.49 34.09 38.51
CA ALA A 49 3.08 35.23 37.69
C ALA A 49 4.22 35.95 36.95
N GLY A 50 3.85 36.69 35.90
CA GLY A 50 4.59 37.87 35.42
C GLY A 50 5.25 37.72 34.05
N VAL A 51 4.55 38.11 32.97
CA VAL A 51 5.18 38.35 31.67
C VAL A 51 5.03 39.82 31.31
N ALA A 52 6.16 40.53 31.26
CA ALA A 52 6.28 41.89 30.75
C ALA A 52 6.19 41.87 29.21
N THR A 53 5.42 42.79 28.64
CA THR A 53 5.18 42.92 27.19
C THR A 53 6.30 43.75 26.53
N PRO A 54 7.07 43.20 25.56
CA PRO A 54 7.98 44.00 24.74
C PRO A 54 7.27 44.59 23.49
N PRO A 55 7.81 45.66 22.87
CA PRO A 55 7.08 46.49 21.92
C PRO A 55 6.87 45.81 20.56
N ARG A 56 5.69 46.06 19.98
CA ARG A 56 5.28 45.60 18.64
C ARG A 56 6.20 46.18 17.56
N ARG A 57 6.98 45.32 16.91
CA ARG A 57 7.66 45.64 15.65
C ARG A 57 6.76 45.17 14.50
N ARG A 58 6.31 46.09 13.63
CA ARG A 58 5.62 45.75 12.37
C ARG A 58 6.60 45.01 11.47
N LEU A 59 6.24 43.80 11.06
CA LEU A 59 6.86 43.10 9.94
C LEU A 59 6.03 43.41 8.67
N PRO A 60 6.68 43.60 7.51
CA PRO A 60 6.00 43.86 6.25
C PRO A 60 5.29 42.59 5.73
N ASP A 61 4.21 42.80 4.98
CA ASP A 61 3.42 41.75 4.31
C ASP A 61 4.33 40.81 3.53
N SER A 62 4.51 39.60 4.05
CA SER A 62 5.12 38.48 3.34
C SER A 62 4.00 37.59 2.82
N HIS A 63 3.94 37.47 1.50
CA HIS A 63 3.23 36.46 0.74
C HIS A 63 3.02 35.14 1.49
N VAL A 64 1.78 34.63 1.42
CA VAL A 64 1.40 33.26 1.79
C VAL A 64 2.36 32.30 1.08
N ARG A 65 3.29 31.72 1.84
CA ARG A 65 3.98 30.49 1.45
C ARG A 65 3.08 29.34 1.86
N GLN A 66 2.27 28.86 0.91
CA GLN A 66 1.98 27.44 0.86
C GLN A 66 3.23 26.74 0.33
N ASP A 67 3.46 25.49 0.73
CA ASP A 67 4.54 24.57 0.33
C ASP A 67 5.56 24.27 1.44
N GLY A 68 5.08 23.52 2.44
CA GLY A 68 5.89 22.50 3.11
C GLY A 68 5.82 21.16 2.35
N PRO A 69 6.68 20.18 2.64
CA PRO A 69 6.77 18.88 1.96
C PRO A 69 5.53 17.98 2.15
N MET A 70 4.56 18.38 2.97
CA MET A 70 3.25 17.72 3.12
C MET A 70 2.14 18.31 2.23
N SER A 71 2.50 18.94 1.09
CA SER A 71 1.54 19.63 0.21
C SER A 71 0.83 18.71 -0.80
N HIS A 72 0.90 17.38 -0.65
CA HIS A 72 0.10 16.49 -1.48
C HIS A 72 -1.32 16.32 -0.86
N PRO A 73 -2.41 16.58 -1.60
CA PRO A 73 -3.80 16.59 -1.09
C PRO A 73 -4.38 15.23 -0.64
N LEU A 74 -3.54 14.20 -0.47
CA LEU A 74 -3.91 13.01 0.29
C LEU A 74 -3.52 13.25 1.74
N ASP A 75 -4.40 13.99 2.39
CA ASP A 75 -4.30 14.41 3.78
C ASP A 75 -4.08 13.19 4.69
N LEU A 76 -3.26 13.38 5.72
CA LEU A 76 -3.16 12.48 6.86
C LEU A 76 -4.55 12.09 7.39
N ALA A 77 -5.54 12.98 7.27
CA ALA A 77 -6.94 12.71 7.56
C ALA A 77 -7.55 11.55 6.74
N HIS A 78 -7.23 11.44 5.44
CA HIS A 78 -7.70 10.32 4.61
C HIS A 78 -7.04 9.02 5.06
N LEU A 79 -5.72 9.01 5.26
CA LEU A 79 -5.01 7.85 5.79
C LEU A 79 -5.63 7.36 7.12
N VAL A 80 -5.90 8.28 8.05
CA VAL A 80 -6.57 7.97 9.33
C VAL A 80 -7.94 7.36 9.10
N THR A 81 -8.77 7.98 8.26
CA THR A 81 -10.14 7.52 7.99
C THR A 81 -10.15 6.14 7.31
N ALA A 82 -9.26 5.93 6.34
CA ALA A 82 -9.10 4.66 5.63
C ALA A 82 -8.63 3.54 6.58
N GLY A 83 -7.63 3.81 7.42
CA GLY A 83 -7.15 2.87 8.43
C GLY A 83 -8.23 2.48 9.44
N GLN A 84 -8.97 3.46 9.97
CA GLN A 84 -10.08 3.20 10.89
C GLN A 84 -11.19 2.36 10.24
N ARG A 85 -11.52 2.63 8.97
CA ARG A 85 -12.51 1.87 8.22
C ARG A 85 -12.05 0.43 8.00
N LEU A 86 -10.80 0.23 7.58
CA LEU A 86 -10.20 -1.10 7.44
C LEU A 86 -10.25 -1.89 8.75
N VAL A 87 -9.83 -1.29 9.87
CA VAL A 87 -9.89 -1.93 11.19
C VAL A 87 -11.31 -2.36 11.53
N ARG A 88 -12.32 -1.51 11.32
CA ARG A 88 -13.73 -1.88 11.56
C ARG A 88 -14.20 -3.04 10.68
N SER A 89 -13.80 -3.08 9.41
CA SER A 89 -14.16 -4.18 8.50
C SER A 89 -13.50 -5.49 8.92
N VAL A 90 -12.23 -5.46 9.33
CA VAL A 90 -11.51 -6.65 9.82
C VAL A 90 -12.08 -7.13 11.15
N ASP A 91 -12.47 -6.21 12.04
CA ASP A 91 -13.13 -6.52 13.31
C ASP A 91 -14.49 -7.23 13.13
N ALA A 92 -15.15 -7.00 12.00
CA ALA A 92 -16.43 -7.59 11.66
C ALA A 92 -16.32 -8.97 10.99
N LEU A 93 -15.11 -9.41 10.60
CA LEU A 93 -14.90 -10.73 10.01
C LEU A 93 -15.20 -11.85 11.01
N SER A 94 -16.02 -12.82 10.60
CA SER A 94 -16.27 -14.03 11.38
C SER A 94 -15.21 -15.11 11.13
N GLY A 95 -15.10 -16.11 12.01
CA GLY A 95 -14.03 -17.11 11.98
C GLY A 95 -13.83 -17.79 10.62
N ASP A 96 -14.92 -18.23 9.99
CA ASP A 96 -14.85 -18.92 8.69
C ASP A 96 -14.45 -17.96 7.55
N ASP A 97 -14.78 -16.67 7.65
CA ASP A 97 -14.49 -15.67 6.60
C ASP A 97 -13.00 -15.43 6.40
N TRP A 98 -12.21 -15.50 7.49
CA TRP A 98 -10.76 -15.32 7.47
C TRP A 98 -10.05 -16.35 6.59
N SER A 99 -10.50 -17.60 6.66
CA SER A 99 -9.97 -18.71 5.88
C SER A 99 -10.50 -18.74 4.44
N GLY A 100 -11.59 -18.02 4.17
CA GLY A 100 -12.19 -17.92 2.85
C GLY A 100 -11.32 -17.14 1.84
N PRO A 101 -11.58 -17.33 0.54
CA PRO A 101 -10.83 -16.64 -0.51
C PRO A 101 -11.06 -15.12 -0.44
N SER A 102 -9.98 -14.38 -0.67
CA SER A 102 -10.03 -12.96 -1.03
C SER A 102 -10.28 -12.82 -2.54
N LEU A 103 -10.30 -11.58 -3.07
CA LEU A 103 -10.32 -11.34 -4.50
C LEU A 103 -8.95 -11.57 -5.17
N LEU A 104 -7.88 -11.68 -4.38
CA LEU A 104 -6.55 -11.98 -4.89
C LEU A 104 -6.37 -13.48 -5.12
N PRO A 105 -5.88 -13.91 -6.30
CA PRO A 105 -5.64 -15.32 -6.59
C PRO A 105 -4.73 -15.99 -5.56
N GLY A 106 -5.21 -17.09 -4.97
CA GLY A 106 -4.44 -17.89 -4.01
C GLY A 106 -4.33 -17.28 -2.60
N TRP A 107 -4.88 -16.10 -2.35
CA TRP A 107 -4.83 -15.45 -1.04
C TRP A 107 -6.17 -15.59 -0.32
N THR A 108 -6.12 -16.04 0.94
CA THR A 108 -7.26 -15.93 1.85
C THR A 108 -7.38 -14.50 2.39
N ARG A 109 -8.49 -14.16 3.04
CA ARG A 109 -8.60 -12.87 3.75
C ARG A 109 -7.54 -12.72 4.84
N ALA A 110 -7.17 -13.81 5.52
CA ALA A 110 -6.06 -13.81 6.47
C ALA A 110 -4.73 -13.37 5.84
N HIS A 111 -4.43 -13.81 4.61
CA HIS A 111 -3.23 -13.35 3.89
C HIS A 111 -3.26 -11.85 3.60
N VAL A 112 -4.41 -11.32 3.15
CA VAL A 112 -4.56 -9.89 2.87
C VAL A 112 -4.37 -9.05 4.14
N VAL A 113 -4.99 -9.46 5.26
CA VAL A 113 -4.84 -8.73 6.53
C VAL A 113 -3.42 -8.84 7.08
N ALA A 114 -2.80 -10.02 6.99
CA ALA A 114 -1.40 -10.23 7.38
C ALA A 114 -0.46 -9.30 6.59
N HIS A 115 -0.61 -9.25 5.27
CA HIS A 115 0.12 -8.31 4.41
C HIS A 115 -0.10 -6.85 4.84
N LEU A 116 -1.34 -6.44 5.08
CA LEU A 116 -1.65 -5.07 5.51
C LEU A 116 -1.07 -4.73 6.89
N ALA A 117 -0.99 -5.68 7.81
CA ALA A 117 -0.29 -5.49 9.09
C ALA A 117 1.21 -5.30 8.85
N LEU A 118 1.86 -6.25 8.16
CA LEU A 118 3.30 -6.26 7.88
C LEU A 118 3.76 -5.08 7.02
N ASN A 119 2.94 -4.64 6.07
CA ASN A 119 3.19 -3.42 5.29
C ASN A 119 3.24 -2.17 6.18
N GLY A 120 2.34 -2.07 7.16
CA GLY A 120 2.30 -0.95 8.10
C GLY A 120 3.51 -0.95 9.03
N GLU A 121 3.87 -2.14 9.54
CA GLU A 121 5.07 -2.33 10.36
C GLU A 121 6.35 -1.99 9.58
N ALA A 122 6.48 -2.47 8.33
CA ALA A 122 7.64 -2.23 7.49
C ALA A 122 7.83 -0.74 7.15
N LEU A 123 6.76 -0.05 6.73
CA LEU A 123 6.82 1.39 6.46
C LEU A 123 7.04 2.20 7.75
N GLY A 124 6.43 1.80 8.87
CA GLY A 124 6.69 2.42 10.17
C GLY A 124 8.14 2.25 10.62
N GLY A 125 8.73 1.08 10.37
CA GLY A 125 10.14 0.79 10.65
C GLY A 125 11.10 1.65 9.81
N VAL A 126 10.79 1.90 8.54
CA VAL A 126 11.54 2.85 7.69
C VAL A 126 11.58 4.24 8.32
N LEU A 127 10.41 4.76 8.74
CA LEU A 127 10.31 6.08 9.37
C LEU A 127 11.03 6.11 10.72
N GLY A 128 10.87 5.05 11.53
CA GLY A 128 11.56 4.90 12.81
C GLY A 128 13.07 4.91 12.68
N GLY A 129 13.63 4.15 11.73
CA GLY A 129 15.07 4.14 11.46
C GLY A 129 15.61 5.51 11.06
N VAL A 130 14.84 6.30 10.29
CA VAL A 130 15.20 7.69 9.98
C VAL A 130 15.24 8.56 11.24
N VAL A 131 14.24 8.45 12.12
CA VAL A 131 14.19 9.21 13.39
C VAL A 131 15.34 8.84 14.32
N GLU A 132 15.71 7.56 14.36
CA GLU A 132 16.79 7.03 15.19
C GLU A 132 18.19 7.30 14.62
N GLY A 133 18.29 7.77 13.37
CA GLY A 133 19.56 7.98 12.68
C GLY A 133 20.20 6.69 12.14
N GLU A 134 19.44 5.60 12.11
CA GLU A 134 19.84 4.27 11.63
C GLU A 134 18.87 3.81 10.52
N PRO A 135 18.97 4.36 9.29
CA PRO A 135 18.05 4.02 8.21
C PRO A 135 18.12 2.52 7.85
N VAL A 136 16.95 1.90 7.70
CA VAL A 136 16.79 0.48 7.36
C VAL A 136 16.06 0.31 6.03
N PRO A 137 16.33 -0.76 5.26
CA PRO A 137 15.47 -1.11 4.14
C PRO A 137 14.07 -1.50 4.64
N MET A 138 13.05 -1.30 3.81
CA MET A 138 11.66 -1.67 4.15
C MET A 138 11.52 -3.18 4.38
N TYR A 139 12.22 -3.99 3.59
CA TYR A 139 12.27 -5.43 3.72
C TYR A 139 13.72 -5.92 3.61
N VAL A 140 14.03 -7.05 4.25
CA VAL A 140 15.35 -7.70 4.05
C VAL A 140 15.47 -8.21 2.62
N SER A 141 14.48 -8.97 2.16
CA SER A 141 14.36 -9.49 0.80
C SER A 141 12.89 -9.69 0.43
N GLN A 142 12.61 -9.94 -0.85
CA GLN A 142 11.26 -10.29 -1.30
C GLN A 142 10.80 -11.64 -0.72
N GLU A 143 11.70 -12.63 -0.69
CA GLU A 143 11.41 -13.96 -0.13
C GLU A 143 11.04 -13.89 1.35
N SER A 144 11.82 -13.16 2.16
CA SER A 144 11.53 -12.97 3.60
C SER A 144 10.18 -12.29 3.81
N ARG A 145 9.84 -11.29 2.98
CA ARG A 145 8.52 -10.63 3.05
C ARG A 145 7.40 -11.65 2.79
N ASP A 146 7.54 -12.48 1.77
CA ASP A 146 6.49 -13.42 1.37
C ASP A 146 6.35 -14.57 2.39
N GLU A 147 7.45 -15.02 2.99
CA GLU A 147 7.48 -15.96 4.11
C GLU A 147 6.80 -15.38 5.36
N ASP A 148 7.12 -14.13 5.75
CA ASP A 148 6.51 -13.47 6.91
C ASP A 148 4.99 -13.33 6.75
N ILE A 149 4.52 -13.03 5.53
CA ILE A 149 3.09 -12.97 5.21
C ILE A 149 2.45 -14.35 5.37
N ALA A 150 3.06 -15.40 4.82
CA ALA A 150 2.54 -16.75 4.91
C ALA A 150 2.51 -17.26 6.37
N GLU A 151 3.54 -16.95 7.15
CA GLU A 151 3.60 -17.29 8.57
C GLU A 151 2.49 -16.59 9.36
N LEU A 152 2.36 -15.26 9.23
CA LEU A 152 1.32 -14.51 9.95
C LEU A 152 -0.08 -14.91 9.48
N ALA A 153 -0.29 -15.20 8.20
CA ALA A 153 -1.57 -15.66 7.69
C ALA A 153 -2.00 -17.02 8.29
N GLY A 154 -1.04 -17.83 8.76
CA GLY A 154 -1.29 -19.09 9.47
C GLY A 154 -1.45 -18.96 10.99
N ALA A 155 -1.31 -17.74 11.54
CA ALA A 155 -1.48 -17.48 12.97
C ALA A 155 -2.97 -17.42 13.38
N GLU A 156 -3.22 -17.38 14.68
CA GLU A 156 -4.57 -17.16 15.21
C GLU A 156 -5.15 -15.83 14.71
N HIS A 157 -6.41 -15.80 14.26
CA HIS A 157 -7.00 -14.59 13.67
C HIS A 157 -6.97 -13.39 14.63
N SER A 158 -7.04 -13.63 15.95
CA SER A 158 -6.89 -12.58 16.96
C SER A 158 -5.51 -11.91 16.94
N GLU A 159 -4.46 -12.67 16.64
CA GLU A 159 -3.10 -12.14 16.51
C GLU A 159 -2.99 -11.25 15.26
N ILE A 160 -3.47 -11.72 14.12
CA ILE A 160 -3.46 -10.95 12.86
C ILE A 160 -4.22 -9.62 13.04
N ARG A 161 -5.41 -9.68 13.67
CA ARG A 161 -6.23 -8.52 13.99
C ARG A 161 -5.51 -7.53 14.91
N GLN A 162 -4.89 -8.02 15.98
CA GLN A 162 -4.14 -7.18 16.93
C GLN A 162 -2.94 -6.51 16.26
N ARG A 163 -2.21 -7.23 15.41
CA ARG A 163 -1.08 -6.67 14.64
C ARG A 163 -1.54 -5.61 13.67
N LEU A 164 -2.65 -5.82 12.94
CA LEU A 164 -3.20 -4.78 12.06
C LEU A 164 -3.56 -3.50 12.82
N LEU A 165 -4.26 -3.64 13.96
CA LEU A 165 -4.64 -2.50 14.79
C LEU A 165 -3.41 -1.74 15.30
N ALA A 166 -2.42 -2.48 15.80
CA ALA A 166 -1.15 -1.91 16.25
C ALA A 166 -0.44 -1.19 15.11
N ALA A 167 -0.23 -1.84 13.96
CA ALA A 167 0.43 -1.29 12.79
C ALA A 167 -0.25 -0.03 12.25
N THR A 168 -1.58 0.03 12.30
CA THR A 168 -2.34 1.22 11.88
C THR A 168 -2.06 2.41 12.80
N THR A 169 -1.94 2.17 14.11
CA THR A 169 -1.68 3.22 15.10
C THR A 169 -0.21 3.64 15.09
N THR A 170 0.70 2.68 15.18
CA THR A 170 2.15 2.94 15.25
C THR A 170 2.68 3.57 13.97
N PHE A 171 2.10 3.27 12.81
CA PHE A 171 2.45 3.96 11.57
C PHE A 171 2.15 5.45 11.62
N LEU A 172 0.98 5.84 12.17
CA LEU A 172 0.62 7.25 12.32
C LEU A 172 1.55 7.98 13.29
N ASP A 173 1.89 7.32 14.41
CA ASP A 173 2.86 7.85 15.37
C ASP A 173 4.24 8.04 14.70
N ALA A 174 4.67 7.08 13.88
CA ALA A 174 5.93 7.16 13.15
C ALA A 174 5.94 8.31 12.14
N VAL A 175 4.84 8.53 11.39
CA VAL A 175 4.70 9.69 10.48
C VAL A 175 4.83 11.00 11.26
N GLN A 176 4.23 11.11 12.45
CA GLN A 176 4.32 12.32 13.28
C GLN A 176 5.70 12.56 13.89
N ALA A 177 6.50 11.50 14.05
CA ALA A 177 7.82 11.58 14.66
C ALA A 177 8.93 12.05 13.71
N VAL A 178 8.73 11.97 12.39
CA VAL A 178 9.76 12.34 11.40
C VAL A 178 9.99 13.85 11.39
N PRO A 179 11.23 14.33 11.59
CA PRO A 179 11.59 15.73 11.44
C PRO A 179 11.30 16.26 10.03
N GLU A 180 10.86 17.52 9.94
CA GLU A 180 10.46 18.15 8.67
C GLU A 180 11.52 18.05 7.56
N ASP A 181 12.79 18.23 7.90
CA ASP A 181 13.92 18.18 6.98
C ASP A 181 14.27 16.76 6.50
N ALA A 182 13.92 15.74 7.29
CA ALA A 182 14.21 14.34 6.99
C ALA A 182 13.35 13.77 5.85
N TRP A 183 12.17 14.36 5.56
CA TRP A 183 11.28 13.92 4.49
C TRP A 183 11.90 13.99 3.08
N SER A 184 12.92 14.82 2.90
CA SER A 184 13.70 14.90 1.65
C SER A 184 14.59 13.66 1.39
N GLY A 185 14.69 12.76 2.37
CA GLY A 185 15.48 11.53 2.30
C GLY A 185 14.90 10.45 1.38
N ARG A 186 15.61 9.32 1.34
CA ARG A 186 15.22 8.13 0.56
C ARG A 186 15.47 6.88 1.39
N PHE A 187 14.76 5.80 1.07
CA PHE A 187 14.95 4.48 1.68
C PHE A 187 14.99 3.39 0.61
N GLU A 188 15.63 2.27 0.92
CA GLU A 188 15.65 1.08 0.06
C GLU A 188 14.39 0.24 0.31
N ARG A 189 13.74 -0.28 -0.75
CA ARG A 189 12.62 -1.23 -0.55
C ARG A 189 13.11 -2.58 -0.04
N THR A 190 14.20 -3.08 -0.62
CA THR A 190 14.89 -4.30 -0.20
C THR A 190 16.37 -3.98 -0.09
N THR A 191 17.12 -4.74 0.72
CA THR A 191 18.57 -4.56 0.86
C THR A 191 19.28 -4.50 -0.51
N GLY A 192 19.93 -3.38 -0.81
CA GLY A 192 20.62 -3.14 -2.09
C GLY A 192 19.70 -3.04 -3.32
N GLY A 193 18.40 -2.87 -3.11
CA GLY A 193 17.37 -2.75 -4.14
C GLY A 193 17.06 -1.30 -4.55
N PRO A 194 15.94 -1.08 -5.27
CA PRO A 194 15.52 0.26 -5.66
C PRO A 194 15.22 1.14 -4.43
N THR A 195 15.53 2.44 -4.56
CA THR A 195 15.23 3.43 -3.52
C THR A 195 13.99 4.25 -3.85
N PHE A 196 13.23 4.60 -2.81
CA PHE A 196 12.01 5.40 -2.88
C PHE A 196 12.17 6.66 -2.04
N PRO A 197 11.53 7.78 -2.42
CA PRO A 197 11.56 8.99 -1.61
C PRO A 197 10.74 8.78 -0.32
N LEU A 198 11.21 9.35 0.79
CA LEU A 198 10.58 9.15 2.09
C LEU A 198 9.20 9.81 2.16
N ASP A 199 9.04 10.98 1.53
CA ASP A 199 7.77 11.70 1.40
C ASP A 199 6.64 10.90 0.70
N ALA A 200 6.97 9.83 -0.02
CA ALA A 200 5.98 8.95 -0.62
C ALA A 200 5.39 7.92 0.35
N VAL A 201 5.99 7.72 1.54
CA VAL A 201 5.58 6.67 2.49
C VAL A 201 4.11 6.77 2.92
N PRO A 202 3.57 7.95 3.30
CA PRO A 202 2.14 8.07 3.63
C PRO A 202 1.23 7.69 2.45
N LEU A 203 1.61 8.11 1.24
CA LEU A 203 0.86 7.76 0.02
C LEU A 203 0.93 6.26 -0.29
N MET A 204 2.10 5.63 -0.08
CA MET A 204 2.24 4.19 -0.21
C MET A 204 1.28 3.47 0.75
N ARG A 205 1.24 3.89 2.02
CA ARG A 205 0.39 3.25 3.03
C ARG A 205 -1.10 3.36 2.71
N VAL A 206 -1.61 4.56 2.38
CA VAL A 206 -3.04 4.73 2.09
C VAL A 206 -3.45 3.96 0.82
N ARG A 207 -2.55 3.86 -0.18
CA ARG A 207 -2.78 3.06 -1.38
C ARG A 207 -2.95 1.57 -1.06
N GLU A 208 -2.05 1.02 -0.24
CA GLU A 208 -2.12 -0.37 0.22
C GLU A 208 -3.42 -0.64 0.96
N ILE A 209 -3.81 0.24 1.89
CA ILE A 209 -5.06 0.13 2.65
C ILE A 209 -6.27 0.13 1.71
N GLU A 210 -6.41 1.13 0.85
CA GLU A 210 -7.62 1.30 0.06
C GLU A 210 -7.80 0.22 -1.00
N ILE A 211 -6.71 -0.20 -1.67
CA ILE A 211 -6.77 -1.27 -2.68
C ILE A 211 -7.05 -2.62 -2.01
N HIS A 212 -6.29 -2.96 -0.97
CA HIS A 212 -6.44 -4.29 -0.37
C HIS A 212 -7.66 -4.42 0.55
N HIS A 213 -8.25 -3.31 0.98
CA HIS A 213 -9.57 -3.36 1.61
C HIS A 213 -10.65 -3.80 0.60
N VAL A 214 -10.54 -3.41 -0.68
CA VAL A 214 -11.40 -3.95 -1.74
C VAL A 214 -11.08 -5.43 -1.95
N ASP A 215 -9.80 -5.80 -1.97
CA ASP A 215 -9.39 -7.19 -2.17
C ASP A 215 -9.89 -8.14 -1.09
N LEU A 216 -10.23 -7.66 0.11
CA LEU A 216 -10.90 -8.48 1.13
C LEU A 216 -12.24 -9.04 0.64
N GLY A 217 -12.91 -8.39 -0.31
CA GLY A 217 -14.17 -8.89 -0.87
C GLY A 217 -15.27 -8.97 0.18
N THR A 218 -15.37 -7.95 1.05
CA THR A 218 -16.30 -7.87 2.19
C THR A 218 -17.32 -6.73 2.04
N GLY A 219 -17.54 -6.26 0.81
CA GLY A 219 -18.51 -5.21 0.48
C GLY A 219 -17.93 -3.79 0.39
N TYR A 220 -16.63 -3.61 0.64
CA TYR A 220 -15.91 -2.38 0.28
C TYR A 220 -15.51 -2.41 -1.19
N SER A 221 -15.72 -1.32 -1.92
CA SER A 221 -15.45 -1.25 -3.37
C SER A 221 -14.67 0.01 -3.77
N PRO A 222 -14.17 0.08 -5.02
CA PRO A 222 -13.56 1.31 -5.53
C PRO A 222 -14.52 2.51 -5.51
N ASP A 223 -15.84 2.28 -5.55
CA ASP A 223 -16.84 3.36 -5.48
C ASP A 223 -16.83 4.09 -4.13
N ASP A 224 -16.27 3.46 -3.08
CA ASP A 224 -16.09 4.07 -1.76
C ASP A 224 -14.85 4.99 -1.68
N TRP A 225 -14.03 5.04 -2.72
CA TRP A 225 -12.82 5.84 -2.75
C TRP A 225 -13.14 7.33 -2.93
N PRO A 226 -12.52 8.23 -2.15
CA PRO A 226 -12.55 9.64 -2.46
C PRO A 226 -12.00 9.88 -3.87
N LYS A 227 -12.72 10.66 -4.69
CA LYS A 227 -12.30 10.98 -6.05
C LYS A 227 -10.82 11.44 -6.17
N PRO A 228 -10.29 12.35 -5.30
CA PRO A 228 -8.88 12.75 -5.38
C PRO A 228 -7.89 11.59 -5.16
N PHE A 229 -8.29 10.58 -4.36
CA PHE A 229 -7.50 9.37 -4.18
C PHE A 229 -7.50 8.50 -5.43
N ALA A 230 -8.67 8.25 -6.03
CA ALA A 230 -8.75 7.52 -7.29
C ALA A 230 -7.88 8.17 -8.37
N GLU A 231 -7.93 9.50 -8.52
CA GLU A 231 -7.05 10.24 -9.45
C GLU A 231 -5.56 10.04 -9.13
N THR A 232 -5.18 10.01 -7.85
CA THR A 232 -3.78 9.76 -7.45
C THR A 232 -3.35 8.30 -7.69
N VAL A 233 -4.27 7.36 -7.60
CA VAL A 233 -4.01 5.97 -8.00
C VAL A 233 -3.71 5.92 -9.49
N VAL A 234 -4.54 6.56 -10.34
CA VAL A 234 -4.30 6.68 -11.78
C VAL A 234 -2.93 7.31 -12.05
N ASP A 235 -2.62 8.47 -11.44
CA ASP A 235 -1.32 9.15 -11.56
C ASP A 235 -0.13 8.23 -11.30
N GLY A 236 -0.26 7.32 -10.33
CA GLY A 236 0.79 6.36 -9.98
C GLY A 236 0.87 5.18 -10.94
N MET A 237 -0.27 4.68 -11.42
CA MET A 237 -0.31 3.49 -12.29
C MET A 237 0.14 3.80 -13.71
N VAL A 238 -0.32 4.91 -14.30
CA VAL A 238 0.04 5.26 -15.70
C VAL A 238 1.55 5.45 -15.89
N LYS A 239 2.29 5.82 -14.84
CA LYS A 239 3.75 5.99 -14.85
C LYS A 239 4.52 4.66 -14.80
N ARG A 240 3.86 3.57 -14.41
CA ARG A 240 4.46 2.24 -14.23
C ARG A 240 4.18 1.30 -15.39
N LEU A 241 3.14 1.60 -16.16
CA LEU A 241 2.73 0.80 -17.29
C LEU A 241 3.63 1.08 -18.48
N ASP A 242 4.14 0.01 -19.09
CA ASP A 242 4.78 0.02 -20.38
C ASP A 242 3.89 -0.77 -21.36
N PRO A 243 2.82 -0.15 -21.87
CA PRO A 243 1.90 -0.88 -22.72
C PRO A 243 2.54 -1.05 -24.10
N GLY A 244 2.37 -2.23 -24.71
CA GLY A 244 2.84 -2.46 -26.08
C GLY A 244 2.24 -1.47 -27.10
N ALA A 245 1.02 -0.97 -26.84
CA ALA A 245 0.36 0.11 -27.58
C ALA A 245 -0.23 1.14 -26.62
N GLY A 246 -0.01 2.43 -26.89
CA GLY A 246 -0.49 3.49 -26.00
C GLY A 246 -2.00 3.72 -26.05
N PHE A 247 -2.56 4.23 -24.95
CA PHE A 247 -3.98 4.55 -24.83
C PHE A 247 -4.19 5.77 -23.91
N ARG A 248 -5.36 6.41 -24.06
CA ARG A 248 -5.79 7.53 -23.21
C ARG A 248 -6.77 7.05 -22.16
N VAL A 249 -6.62 7.54 -20.93
CA VAL A 249 -7.56 7.34 -19.84
C VAL A 249 -8.34 8.65 -19.65
N ALA A 250 -9.65 8.59 -19.86
CA ALA A 250 -10.55 9.75 -19.80
C ALA A 250 -11.76 9.43 -18.92
N PRO A 251 -11.72 9.74 -17.62
CA PRO A 251 -12.86 9.52 -16.74
C PRO A 251 -14.08 10.35 -17.13
N LEU A 252 -15.25 9.79 -16.86
CA LEU A 252 -16.53 10.46 -17.12
C LEU A 252 -16.87 11.51 -16.06
N ASP A 253 -16.32 11.36 -14.86
CA ASP A 253 -16.58 12.18 -13.69
C ASP A 253 -15.40 13.08 -13.31
N SER A 254 -14.31 13.11 -14.09
CA SER A 254 -13.16 14.00 -13.90
C SER A 254 -12.84 14.78 -15.18
N THR A 255 -12.30 15.99 -15.02
CA THR A 255 -11.77 16.78 -16.14
C THR A 255 -10.32 16.43 -16.47
N ARG A 256 -9.67 15.63 -15.61
CA ARG A 256 -8.29 15.17 -15.84
C ARG A 256 -8.30 14.02 -16.84
N THR A 257 -7.26 13.96 -17.64
CA THR A 257 -6.99 12.85 -18.55
C THR A 257 -5.55 12.41 -18.40
N TRP A 258 -5.29 11.14 -18.68
CA TRP A 258 -3.94 10.58 -18.65
C TRP A 258 -3.64 9.87 -19.95
N GLU A 259 -2.37 9.76 -20.26
CA GLU A 259 -1.85 9.03 -21.40
C GLU A 259 -0.92 7.95 -20.87
N VAL A 260 -1.03 6.75 -21.44
CA VAL A 260 -0.18 5.61 -21.12
C VAL A 260 0.58 5.23 -22.39
N GLY A 261 1.90 5.17 -22.32
CA GLY A 261 2.75 4.98 -23.50
C GLY A 261 2.66 6.15 -24.50
N THR A 262 3.02 5.89 -25.74
CA THR A 262 2.93 6.87 -26.83
C THR A 262 1.52 6.88 -27.41
N VAL A 263 0.88 8.05 -27.45
CA VAL A 263 -0.49 8.19 -27.99
C VAL A 263 -0.55 9.16 -29.18
N ASP A 264 -1.46 8.88 -30.09
CA ASP A 264 -1.79 9.62 -31.31
C ASP A 264 -3.31 9.71 -31.50
N ASP A 265 -3.80 10.31 -32.58
CA ASP A 265 -5.25 10.47 -32.81
C ASP A 265 -6.00 9.15 -33.02
N GLU A 266 -5.30 8.07 -33.35
CA GLU A 266 -5.90 6.74 -33.48
C GLU A 266 -5.94 6.00 -32.14
N SER A 267 -5.10 6.34 -31.18
CA SER A 267 -4.96 5.62 -29.91
C SER A 267 -6.29 5.43 -29.17
N ILE A 268 -6.47 4.25 -28.56
CA ILE A 268 -7.71 3.88 -27.87
C ILE A 268 -7.96 4.85 -26.71
N GLY A 269 -9.21 5.28 -26.56
CA GLY A 269 -9.67 5.98 -25.37
C GLY A 269 -10.33 4.98 -24.43
N VAL A 270 -10.02 5.04 -23.15
CA VAL A 270 -10.62 4.22 -22.11
C VAL A 270 -11.37 5.13 -21.16
N THR A 271 -12.66 4.85 -20.97
CA THR A 271 -13.61 5.72 -20.28
C THR A 271 -14.36 4.96 -19.19
N GLY A 272 -14.78 5.65 -18.14
CA GLY A 272 -15.49 5.11 -16.98
C GLY A 272 -15.41 6.08 -15.80
N PRO A 273 -16.05 5.78 -14.65
CA PRO A 273 -15.78 6.50 -13.41
C PRO A 273 -14.29 6.41 -13.03
N VAL A 274 -13.71 7.47 -12.48
CA VAL A 274 -12.26 7.50 -12.20
C VAL A 274 -11.82 6.41 -11.22
N ALA A 275 -12.69 6.02 -10.28
CA ALA A 275 -12.43 4.92 -9.36
C ALA A 275 -12.35 3.56 -10.07
N ALA A 276 -13.26 3.30 -11.02
CA ALA A 276 -13.25 2.08 -11.82
C ALA A 276 -12.03 2.01 -12.73
N LEU A 277 -11.64 3.14 -13.34
CA LEU A 277 -10.42 3.25 -14.13
C LEU A 277 -9.16 3.03 -13.27
N ALA A 278 -9.12 3.61 -12.08
CA ALA A 278 -8.04 3.39 -11.12
C ALA A 278 -7.92 1.92 -10.72
N TRP A 279 -9.05 1.26 -10.44
CA TRP A 279 -9.11 -0.16 -10.12
C TRP A 279 -8.61 -1.03 -11.28
N TRP A 280 -9.10 -0.79 -12.50
CA TRP A 280 -8.65 -1.49 -13.70
C TRP A 280 -7.14 -1.36 -13.93
N LEU A 281 -6.58 -0.16 -13.76
CA LEU A 281 -5.15 0.11 -13.90
C LEU A 281 -4.28 -0.60 -12.85
N THR A 282 -4.86 -1.23 -11.82
CA THR A 282 -4.14 -2.12 -10.89
C THR A 282 -4.15 -3.59 -11.33
N GLY A 283 -4.57 -3.88 -12.57
CA GLY A 283 -4.61 -5.23 -13.12
C GLY A 283 -5.84 -6.04 -12.69
N ARG A 284 -6.90 -5.38 -12.24
CA ARG A 284 -8.13 -6.00 -11.73
C ARG A 284 -9.30 -5.74 -12.66
N ASP A 285 -10.29 -6.63 -12.62
CA ASP A 285 -11.47 -6.51 -13.49
C ASP A 285 -12.36 -5.32 -13.05
N PRO A 286 -12.59 -4.31 -13.92
CA PRO A 286 -13.52 -3.22 -13.63
C PRO A 286 -14.99 -3.59 -13.81
N GLY A 287 -15.31 -4.80 -14.28
CA GLY A 287 -16.65 -5.15 -14.75
C GLY A 287 -17.11 -4.24 -15.88
N ASP A 288 -18.41 -4.00 -15.96
CA ASP A 288 -19.02 -3.22 -17.05
C ASP A 288 -18.86 -1.69 -16.89
N GLN A 289 -18.11 -1.21 -15.89
CA GLN A 289 -17.97 0.22 -15.60
C GLN A 289 -16.93 0.93 -16.47
N VAL A 290 -16.04 0.17 -17.14
CA VAL A 290 -14.96 0.71 -17.96
C VAL A 290 -15.12 0.22 -19.40
N SER A 291 -14.96 1.13 -20.36
CA SER A 291 -15.17 0.85 -21.79
C SER A 291 -14.09 1.49 -22.65
N ALA A 292 -13.65 0.75 -23.67
CA ALA A 292 -12.81 1.26 -24.74
C ALA A 292 -13.65 1.94 -25.82
N THR A 293 -13.15 3.04 -26.40
CA THR A 293 -13.80 3.73 -27.53
C THR A 293 -13.81 2.87 -28.79
N ARG A 294 -12.88 1.92 -28.89
CA ARG A 294 -12.79 0.91 -29.96
C ARG A 294 -12.05 -0.33 -29.46
N GLY A 295 -12.43 -1.50 -29.98
CA GLY A 295 -11.79 -2.77 -29.63
C GLY A 295 -12.04 -3.22 -28.19
N GLU A 296 -11.15 -4.06 -27.69
CA GLU A 296 -11.15 -4.54 -26.30
C GLU A 296 -10.32 -3.62 -25.40
N LEU A 297 -10.51 -3.74 -24.08
CA LEU A 297 -9.67 -3.03 -23.12
C LEU A 297 -8.21 -3.52 -23.24
N PRO A 298 -7.22 -2.61 -23.17
CA PRO A 298 -5.83 -3.00 -23.05
C PRO A 298 -5.62 -3.96 -21.86
N GLU A 299 -4.79 -4.99 -22.05
CA GLU A 299 -4.41 -5.86 -20.95
C GLU A 299 -3.50 -5.09 -19.98
N ILE A 300 -3.90 -5.08 -18.70
CA ILE A 300 -3.12 -4.48 -17.62
C ILE A 300 -2.52 -5.61 -16.79
N GLY A 301 -1.20 -5.62 -16.67
CA GLY A 301 -0.50 -6.58 -15.80
C GLY A 301 -0.90 -6.41 -14.34
N GLY A 302 -0.73 -7.47 -13.54
CA GLY A 302 -0.98 -7.42 -12.10
C GLY A 302 -0.13 -6.36 -11.41
N TRP A 303 -0.73 -5.63 -10.46
CA TRP A 303 -0.05 -4.73 -9.54
C TRP A 303 0.59 -5.48 -8.36
#